data_AF-A0A3A4JLI0-F1
#
_entry.id   AF-A0A3A4JLI0-F1
#
_cell.length_a   1.000
_cell.length_b   1.000
_cell.length_c   1.000
_cell.angle_alpha   90.00
_cell.angle_beta   90.00
_cell.angle_gamma   90.00
#
_symmetry.space_group_name_H-M   'P 1'
#
loop_
_entity.id
_entity.type
_entity.pdbx_description
1 polymer ?
#
loop_
_entity_poly.entity_id
_entity_poly.type
_entity_poly.pdbx_seq_one_letter_code
_entity_poly.pdbx_strand_id
1 'polypeptide(L)' 'METALSALSEHGHGNRSEAVRYAVLRTYREMILERAAADAERLAADESDQAEMLAIQRYMGIA' A
#
# COMPACT_ATOMS: atom_id res chain seq x y z
N MET A 1 19.57 12.71 -1.52
CA MET A 1 19.44 11.34 -0.97
C MET A 1 20.12 11.21 0.39
N GLU A 2 21.40 11.57 0.53
CA GLU A 2 22.13 11.62 1.82
C GLU A 2 21.38 12.39 2.93
N THR A 3 20.94 13.61 2.64
CA THR A 3 20.20 14.43 3.60
C THR A 3 18.88 13.80 4.02
N ALA A 4 18.18 13.14 3.10
CA ALA A 4 16.91 12.48 3.38
C ALA A 4 17.10 11.21 4.22
N LEU A 5 18.15 10.42 3.94
CA LEU A 5 18.50 9.25 4.74
C LEU A 5 18.99 9.63 6.13
N SER A 6 19.75 10.73 6.24
CA SER A 6 20.18 11.27 7.54
C SER A 6 18.97 11.71 8.37
N ALA A 7 18.04 12.44 7.76
CA ALA A 7 16.79 12.81 8.42
C ALA A 7 15.99 11.58 8.88
N LEU A 8 15.85 10.55 8.05
CA LEU A 8 15.16 9.30 8.43
C LEU A 8 15.86 8.58 9.59
N SER A 9 17.19 8.50 9.56
CA SER A 9 17.99 7.93 10.66
C SER A 9 17.84 8.73 11.95
N GLU A 10 17.84 10.07 11.88
CA GLU A 10 17.65 10.97 13.02
C GLU A 10 16.23 10.89 13.61
N HIS A 11 15.22 10.61 12.78
CA HIS A 11 13.82 10.45 13.21
C HIS A 11 13.49 9.05 13.75
N GLY A 12 14.51 8.29 14.19
CA GLY A 12 14.32 7.03 14.89
C GLY A 12 14.22 5.80 13.98
N HIS A 13 14.55 5.91 12.69
CA HIS A 13 14.67 4.74 11.80
C HIS A 13 16.08 4.13 11.78
N GLY A 14 16.85 4.35 12.85
CA GLY A 14 18.10 3.65 13.14
C GLY A 14 19.25 4.00 12.20
N ASN A 15 20.12 3.03 11.91
CA ASN A 15 21.28 3.26 11.04
C ASN A 15 20.87 3.43 9.56
N ARG A 16 21.81 3.87 8.71
CA ARG A 16 21.55 4.13 7.29
C ARG A 16 20.83 2.97 6.58
N SER A 17 21.22 1.73 6.85
CA SER A 17 20.62 0.54 6.22
C SER A 17 19.18 0.29 6.68
N GLU A 18 18.84 0.70 7.90
CA GLU A 18 17.47 0.66 8.42
C GLU A 18 16.62 1.77 7.83
N ALA A 19 17.16 2.99 7.70
CA ALA A 19 16.48 4.10 7.03
C ALA A 19 16.17 3.79 5.55
N VAL A 20 17.10 3.15 4.83
CA VAL A 20 16.86 2.70 3.44
C VAL A 20 15.78 1.62 3.40
N ARG A 21 15.85 0.61 4.29
CA ARG A 21 14.82 -0.45 4.35
C ARG A 21 13.44 0.12 4.65
N TYR A 22 13.36 1.05 5.60
CA TYR A 22 12.14 1.76 5.91
C TYR A 22 11.58 2.49 4.69
N ALA A 23 12.42 3.29 4.01
CA ALA A 23 12.00 4.04 2.82
C ALA A 23 11.45 3.12 1.72
N VAL A 24 12.15 2.02 1.41
CA VAL A 24 11.72 1.04 0.40
C VAL A 24 10.39 0.40 0.76
N LEU A 25 10.25 -0.10 2.00
CA LEU A 25 9.00 -0.72 2.44
C LEU A 25 7.84 0.27 2.49
N ARG A 26 8.12 1.51 2.88
CA ARG A 26 7.11 2.58 2.93
C ARG A 26 6.61 2.90 1.53
N THR A 27 7.52 3.11 0.57
CA THR A 27 7.16 3.36 -0.84
C THR A 27 6.38 2.19 -1.43
N TYR A 28 6.81 0.95 -1.19
CA TYR A 28 6.09 -0.23 -1.67
C TYR A 28 4.66 -0.29 -1.12
N ARG A 29 4.47 0.00 0.18
CA ARG A 29 3.15 0.08 0.79
C ARG A 29 2.29 1.17 0.13
N GLU A 30 2.86 2.35 -0.14
CA GLU A 30 2.15 3.44 -0.80
C GLU A 30 1.68 3.05 -2.20
N MET A 31 2.55 2.41 -2.99
CA MET A 31 2.19 1.90 -4.32
C MET A 31 1.03 0.90 -4.28
N ILE A 32 1.00 0.00 -3.28
CA ILE A 32 -0.11 -0.94 -3.11
C ILE A 32 -1.41 -0.20 -2.80
N LEU A 33 -1.35 0.82 -1.92
CA LEU A 33 -2.52 1.60 -1.55
C LEU A 33 -3.06 2.44 -2.72
N GLU A 34 -2.19 3.05 -3.50
CA GLU A 34 -2.56 3.79 -4.71
C GLU A 34 -3.26 2.87 -5.72
N ARG A 35 -2.72 1.67 -5.93
CA ARG A 35 -3.34 0.68 -6.80
C ARG A 35 -4.70 0.23 -6.27
N ALA A 36 -4.80 -0.07 -4.98
CA ALA A 36 -6.06 -0.48 -4.37
C ALA A 36 -7.13 0.62 -4.47
N ALA A 37 -6.74 1.90 -4.36
CA ALA A 37 -7.65 3.03 -4.55
C ALA A 37 -8.16 3.10 -6.00
N ALA A 38 -7.26 2.98 -6.99
CA ALA A 38 -7.66 2.95 -8.40
C ALA A 38 -8.55 1.73 -8.73
N ASP A 39 -8.24 0.57 -8.15
CA ASP A 39 -9.06 -0.63 -8.32
C ASP A 39 -10.45 -0.47 -7.68
N ALA A 40 -10.55 0.24 -6.55
CA ALA A 40 -11.83 0.56 -5.91
C ALA A 40 -12.67 1.54 -6.75
N GLU A 41 -12.06 2.54 -7.36
CA GLU A 41 -12.74 3.45 -8.31
C GLU A 41 -13.28 2.68 -9.52
N ARG A 42 -12.47 1.77 -10.07
CA ARG A 42 -12.88 0.89 -11.18
C ARG A 42 -14.04 -0.02 -10.77
N LEU A 43 -13.95 -0.64 -9.60
CA LEU A 43 -15.01 -1.49 -9.05
C LEU A 43 -16.31 -0.72 -8.87
N ALA A 44 -16.26 0.50 -8.34
CA ALA A 44 -17.46 1.33 -8.14
C ALA A 44 -18.19 1.68 -9.45
N ALA A 45 -17.46 1.69 -10.58
CA ALA A 45 -18.00 2.01 -11.90
C ALA A 45 -18.55 0.79 -12.67
N ASP A 46 -18.34 -0.44 -12.20
CA ASP A 46 -18.72 -1.67 -12.90
C ASP A 46 -19.52 -2.65 -12.01
N GLU A 47 -20.81 -2.81 -12.32
CA GLU A 47 -21.73 -3.68 -11.56
C GLU A 47 -21.36 -5.17 -11.64
N SER A 48 -20.73 -5.61 -12.74
CA SER A 48 -20.29 -7.00 -12.91
C SER A 48 -19.13 -7.31 -11.96
N ASP A 49 -18.15 -6.41 -11.92
CA ASP A 49 -16.99 -6.55 -11.03
C ASP A 49 -17.42 -6.49 -9.56
N GLN A 50 -18.42 -5.66 -9.22
CA GLN A 50 -19.00 -5.62 -7.87
C GLN A 50 -19.62 -6.96 -7.45
N ALA A 51 -20.36 -7.58 -8.36
CA ALA A 51 -20.97 -8.89 -8.10
C ALA A 51 -19.90 -9.97 -7.90
N GLU A 52 -18.84 -9.96 -8.70
CA GLU A 52 -17.70 -10.88 -8.55
C GLU A 52 -16.97 -10.67 -7.21
N MET A 53 -16.66 -9.42 -6.86
CA MET A 53 -16.03 -9.10 -5.58
C MET A 53 -16.87 -9.52 -4.38
N LEU A 54 -18.20 -9.33 -4.43
CA LEU A 54 -19.10 -9.78 -3.37
C LEU A 54 -19.10 -11.31 -3.25
N ALA A 55 -19.05 -12.04 -4.37
CA ALA A 55 -18.95 -13.50 -4.36
C ALA A 55 -17.64 -13.98 -3.72
N ILE A 56 -16.52 -13.33 -4.05
CA ILE A 56 -15.21 -13.61 -3.44
C ILE A 56 -15.25 -13.30 -1.94
N GLN A 57 -15.80 -12.15 -1.52
CA GLN A 57 -15.90 -11.79 -0.09
C GLN A 57 -16.75 -12.78 0.70
N ARG A 58 -17.86 -13.26 0.14
CA ARG A 58 -18.69 -14.31 0.75
C ARG A 58 -17.94 -15.63 0.88
N TYR A 59 -17.18 -16.03 -0.16
CA TYR A 59 -16.35 -17.22 -0.10
C TYR A 59 -15.27 -17.14 0.99
N MET A 60 -14.66 -15.96 1.16
CA MET A 60 -13.69 -15.71 2.23
C MET A 60 -14.32 -15.54 3.62
N GLY A 61 -15.65 -15.43 3.74
CA GLY A 61 -16.36 -15.24 5.00
C GLY A 61 -16.24 -13.84 5.59
N ILE A 62 -16.05 -12.82 4.74
CA ILE A 62 -15.80 -11.43 5.16
C ILE A 62 -17.07 -10.55 4.99
N ALA A 63 -18.04 -10.97 4.17
CA ALA A 63 -19.28 -10.24 3.85
C ALA A 63 -20.49 -10.68 4.69
#